data_AF-A0A956CYW8-F1
#
_entry.id   AF-A0A956CYW8-F1
#
_cell.length_a   1.000
_cell.length_b   1.000
_cell.length_c   1.000
_cell.angle_alpha   90.00
_cell.angle_beta   90.00
_cell.angle_gamma   90.00
#
_symmetry.space_group_name_H-M   'P 1'
#
loop_
_entity.id
_entity.type
_entity.pdbx_description
1 polymer ?
#
loop_
_entity_poly.entity_id
_entity_poly.type
_entity_poly.pdbx_seq_one_letter_code
_entity_poly.pdbx_strand_id
1 'polypeptide(L)'
;ALPNEPTTTVGHRLRARLEAALGPGARVHVQGYANAYAGYLTTPEEYRRQRYEGAYTLFGPHTLGAFTEVLEGLVAGLRGAPVEVEGPPLQVLSAAELATRTFTRTRRPARYRRGDAEPPPTAAARTPPRP
;
A
#
# COMPACT_ATOMS: atom_id res chain seq x y z
N ALA A 1 7.12 -10.89 6.08
CA ALA A 1 6.53 -10.31 4.86
C ALA A 1 5.45 -9.32 5.26
N LEU A 2 5.41 -8.15 4.64
CA LEU A 2 4.44 -7.08 4.91
C LEU A 2 3.79 -6.63 3.59
N PRO A 3 2.47 -6.37 3.57
CA PRO A 3 1.78 -5.82 2.41
C PRO A 3 1.93 -4.29 2.31
N ASN A 4 2.87 -3.69 3.04
CA ASN A 4 3.07 -2.24 3.13
C ASN A 4 4.44 -1.82 2.61
N GLU A 5 4.62 -0.50 2.53
CA GLU A 5 5.91 0.18 2.40
C GLU A 5 6.40 0.62 3.79
N PRO A 6 7.15 -0.20 4.53
CA PRO A 6 7.65 0.18 5.85
C PRO A 6 8.72 1.26 5.74
N THR A 7 8.63 2.29 6.58
CA THR A 7 9.74 3.25 6.73
C THR A 7 10.97 2.55 7.31
N THR A 8 12.13 3.20 7.16
CA THR A 8 13.39 2.71 7.73
C THR A 8 13.27 2.45 9.24
N THR A 9 12.66 3.37 9.99
CA THR A 9 12.50 3.23 11.45
C THR A 9 11.55 2.08 11.80
N VAL A 10 10.46 1.90 11.05
CA VAL A 10 9.58 0.72 11.20
C VAL A 10 10.38 -0.58 10.99
N GLY A 11 11.16 -0.67 9.92
CA GLY A 11 11.99 -1.84 9.62
C GLY A 11 12.96 -2.17 10.76
N HIS A 12 13.65 -1.17 11.30
CA HIS A 12 14.54 -1.37 12.44
C HIS A 12 13.81 -1.83 13.70
N ARG A 13 12.67 -1.22 14.04
CA ARG A 13 11.89 -1.58 15.24
C ARG A 13 11.33 -2.99 15.15
N LEU A 14 10.75 -3.36 14.01
CA LEU A 14 10.22 -4.72 13.80
C LEU A 14 11.33 -5.76 13.87
N ARG A 15 12.46 -5.54 13.19
CA ARG A 15 13.59 -6.46 13.23
C ARG A 15 14.08 -6.68 14.67
N ALA A 16 14.38 -5.61 15.41
CA ALA A 16 14.88 -5.71 16.78
C ALA A 16 13.90 -6.46 17.69
N ARG A 17 12.60 -6.17 17.58
CA ARG A 17 11.56 -6.79 18.40
C ARG A 17 11.37 -8.27 18.08
N LEU A 18 11.31 -8.64 16.81
CA LEU A 18 11.11 -10.02 16.38
C LEU A 18 12.36 -10.89 16.57
N GLU A 19 13.57 -10.34 16.38
CA GLU A 19 14.82 -11.04 16.72
C GLU A 19 14.88 -11.35 18.21
N ALA A 20 14.49 -10.41 19.08
CA ALA A 20 14.41 -10.65 20.52
C ALA A 20 13.40 -11.75 20.88
N ALA A 21 12.24 -11.81 20.19
CA ALA A 21 11.23 -12.84 20.42
C ALA A 21 11.64 -14.24 19.90
N LEU A 22 12.38 -14.29 18.79
CA LEU A 22 12.91 -15.52 18.20
C LEU A 22 14.08 -16.09 19.00
N GLY A 23 14.89 -15.23 19.63
CA GLY A 23 16.00 -15.61 20.49
C GLY A 23 17.39 -15.45 19.85
N PRO A 24 18.45 -15.84 20.57
CA PRO A 24 19.83 -15.62 20.15
C PRO A 24 20.14 -16.23 18.78
N GLY A 25 20.83 -15.47 17.92
CA GLY A 25 21.23 -15.91 16.59
C GLY A 25 20.17 -15.78 15.50
N ALA A 26 18.94 -15.40 15.85
CA ALA A 26 17.90 -15.09 14.87
C ALA A 26 18.28 -13.87 14.01
N ARG A 27 17.90 -13.90 12.74
CA ARG A 27 17.99 -12.76 11.82
C ARG A 27 16.67 -12.53 11.14
N VAL A 28 16.13 -11.32 11.23
CA VAL A 28 14.83 -10.97 10.65
C VAL A 28 15.01 -10.07 9.43
N HIS A 29 14.41 -10.49 8.32
CA HIS A 29 14.32 -9.71 7.09
C HIS A 29 12.92 -9.10 6.95
N VAL A 30 12.84 -7.77 6.96
CA VAL A 30 11.59 -7.04 6.74
C VAL A 30 11.37 -6.86 5.25
N GLN A 31 10.65 -7.80 4.64
CA GLN A 31 10.26 -7.75 3.23
C GLN A 31 8.91 -7.01 3.10
N GLY A 32 8.94 -5.76 2.63
CA GLY A 32 7.76 -5.02 2.19
C GLY A 32 7.27 -5.47 0.80
N TYR A 33 6.16 -4.90 0.34
CA TYR A 33 5.52 -5.20 -0.96
C TYR A 33 5.25 -6.70 -1.19
N ALA A 34 4.98 -7.45 -0.13
CA ALA A 34 4.74 -8.87 -0.20
C ALA A 34 3.26 -9.20 -0.02
N ASN A 35 2.76 -10.14 -0.81
CA ASN A 35 1.39 -10.69 -0.81
C ASN A 35 0.26 -9.72 -1.20
N ALA A 36 0.34 -8.44 -0.82
CA ALA A 36 -0.63 -7.41 -1.16
C ALA A 36 0.00 -6.00 -1.10
N TYR A 37 -0.83 -4.96 -1.26
CA TYR A 37 -0.43 -3.56 -1.17
C TYR A 37 -1.43 -2.76 -0.31
N ALA A 38 -0.95 -2.12 0.76
CA ALA A 38 -1.75 -1.45 1.77
C ALA A 38 -1.14 -0.09 2.21
N GLY A 39 -0.48 0.60 1.29
CA GLY A 39 0.14 1.92 1.55
C GLY A 39 1.36 1.84 2.47
N TYR A 40 1.69 2.96 3.12
CA TYR A 40 2.87 3.05 4.00
C TYR A 40 2.59 2.43 5.36
N LEU A 41 3.68 2.00 6.00
CA LEU A 41 3.69 1.64 7.41
C LEU A 41 4.69 2.56 8.11
N THR A 42 4.17 3.43 8.98
CA THR A 42 4.95 4.42 9.75
C THR A 42 4.88 4.14 11.25
N THR A 43 5.86 4.66 11.98
CA THR A 43 5.79 4.74 13.45
C THR A 43 4.75 5.79 13.90
N PRO A 44 4.22 5.72 15.14
CA PRO A 44 3.33 6.77 15.65
C PRO A 44 3.97 8.17 15.67
N GLU A 45 5.30 8.25 15.80
CA GLU A 45 6.06 9.50 15.73
C GLU A 45 6.05 10.09 14.32
N GLU A 46 6.31 9.25 13.30
CA GLU A 46 6.27 9.63 11.88
C GLU A 46 4.85 9.97 11.44
N TYR A 47 3.86 9.14 11.83
CA TYR A 47 2.45 9.35 11.53
C TYR A 47 1.98 10.73 11.99
N ARG A 48 2.33 11.13 13.22
CA ARG A 48 1.96 12.45 13.78
C ARG A 48 2.50 13.63 12.96
N ARG A 49 3.57 13.45 12.18
CA ARG A 49 4.09 14.51 11.31
C ARG A 49 3.31 14.68 10.02
N GLN A 50 2.50 13.69 9.63
CA GLN A 50 1.65 13.73 8.45
C GLN A 50 2.41 14.20 7.19
N ARG A 51 3.66 13.73 7.03
CA ARG A 51 4.32 13.71 5.72
C ARG A 51 3.64 12.67 4.83
N TYR A 52 4.08 12.53 3.58
CA TYR A 52 3.47 11.62 2.61
C TYR A 52 3.24 10.20 3.18
N GLU A 53 4.24 9.62 3.83
CA GLU A 53 4.20 8.28 4.42
C GLU A 53 3.19 8.21 5.58
N GLY A 54 3.14 9.25 6.41
CA GLY A 54 2.20 9.35 7.53
C GLY A 54 0.75 9.50 7.05
N ALA A 55 0.53 10.33 6.03
CA ALA A 55 -0.78 10.52 5.41
C ALA A 55 -1.26 9.27 4.66
N TYR A 56 -0.33 8.47 4.11
CA TYR A 56 -0.64 7.22 3.40
C TYR A 56 -0.51 5.96 4.29
N THR A 57 -0.48 6.13 5.62
CA THR A 57 -0.65 5.05 6.60
C THR A 57 -2.15 4.86 6.88
N LEU A 58 -2.78 3.99 6.09
CA LEU A 58 -4.23 3.94 5.88
C LEU A 58 -5.06 3.65 7.15
N PHE A 59 -4.53 2.86 8.08
CA PHE A 59 -5.28 2.39 9.26
C PHE A 59 -4.99 3.20 10.54
N GLY A 60 -4.38 4.37 10.39
CA GLY A 60 -4.17 5.32 11.48
C GLY A 60 -2.89 5.11 12.30
N PRO A 61 -2.73 5.85 13.42
CA PRO A 61 -1.47 5.92 14.17
C PRO A 61 -1.05 4.60 14.82
N HIS A 62 -1.98 3.66 15.00
CA HIS A 62 -1.75 2.37 15.63
C HIS A 62 -1.44 1.24 14.63
N THR A 63 -1.34 1.53 13.33
CA THR A 63 -1.09 0.52 12.28
C THR A 63 0.15 -0.32 12.57
N LEU A 64 1.27 0.30 12.98
CA LEU A 64 2.49 -0.44 13.36
C LEU A 64 2.27 -1.38 14.56
N GLY A 65 1.49 -0.95 15.55
CA GLY A 65 1.17 -1.76 16.72
C GLY A 65 0.41 -3.02 16.32
N ALA A 66 -0.62 -2.88 15.51
CA ALA A 66 -1.42 -4.02 15.01
C ALA A 66 -0.55 -5.01 14.21
N PHE A 67 0.32 -4.53 13.31
CA PHE A 67 1.26 -5.42 12.60
C PHE A 67 2.24 -6.12 13.55
N THR A 68 2.74 -5.41 14.55
CA THR A 68 3.68 -5.98 15.52
C THR A 68 3.04 -7.13 16.29
N GLU A 69 1.81 -6.95 16.76
CA GLU A 69 1.05 -7.97 17.50
C GLU A 69 0.83 -9.24 16.67
N VAL A 70 0.38 -9.09 15.42
CA VAL A 70 0.19 -10.23 14.51
C VAL A 70 1.51 -10.95 14.25
N LEU A 71 2.59 -10.21 13.99
CA LEU A 71 3.91 -10.81 13.75
C LEU A 71 4.46 -11.54 14.97
N GLU A 72 4.23 -11.03 16.18
CA GLU A 72 4.61 -11.70 17.43
C GLU A 72 3.79 -12.98 17.65
N GLY A 73 2.49 -12.97 17.33
CA GLY A 73 1.66 -14.17 17.31
C GLY A 73 2.20 -15.23 16.35
N LEU A 74 2.63 -14.83 15.15
CA LEU A 74 3.28 -15.75 14.20
C LEU A 74 4.61 -16.30 14.73
N VAL A 75 5.42 -15.48 15.41
CA VAL A 75 6.66 -15.96 16.06
C VAL A 75 6.35 -16.96 17.17
N ALA A 76 5.32 -16.72 17.99
CA ALA A 76 4.87 -17.70 18.97
C ALA A 76 4.41 -19.00 18.30
N GLY A 77 3.74 -18.88 17.15
CA GLY A 77 3.36 -19.99 16.28
C GLY A 77 4.53 -20.85 15.82
N LEU A 78 5.61 -20.23 15.36
CA LEU A 78 6.85 -20.92 14.99
C LEU A 78 7.47 -21.69 16.17
N ARG A 79 7.11 -21.33 17.40
CA ARG A 79 7.54 -21.98 18.65
C ARG A 79 6.52 -23.00 19.19
N GLY A 80 5.48 -23.30 18.43
CA GLY A 80 4.49 -24.34 18.75
C GLY A 80 3.20 -23.82 19.41
N ALA A 81 3.01 -22.52 19.56
CA ALA A 81 1.72 -21.98 19.98
C ALA A 81 0.67 -22.16 18.85
N PRO A 82 -0.60 -22.40 19.17
CA PRO A 82 -1.67 -22.30 18.17
C PRO A 82 -1.66 -20.91 17.51
N VAL A 83 -1.78 -20.87 16.19
CA VAL A 83 -1.92 -19.63 15.43
C VAL A 83 -3.34 -19.57 14.89
N GLU A 84 -4.12 -18.59 15.35
CA GLU A 84 -5.37 -18.25 14.71
C GLU A 84 -5.07 -17.40 13.47
N VAL A 85 -5.36 -17.96 12.29
CA VAL A 85 -5.27 -17.25 11.01
C VAL A 85 -6.66 -17.21 10.39
N GLU A 86 -7.61 -16.61 11.10
CA GLU A 86 -8.95 -16.41 10.55
C GLU A 86 -9.11 -14.95 10.12
N GLY A 87 -9.09 -14.74 8.81
CA GLY A 87 -9.43 -13.47 8.17
C GLY A 87 -10.61 -13.66 7.22
N PRO A 88 -11.29 -12.58 6.82
CA PRO A 88 -12.29 -12.68 5.77
C PRO A 88 -11.65 -13.27 4.51
N PRO A 89 -12.43 -13.99 3.67
CA PRO A 89 -11.92 -14.51 2.41
C PRO A 89 -11.35 -13.37 1.56
N LEU A 90 -10.28 -13.64 0.83
CA LEU A 90 -9.68 -12.67 -0.08
C LEU A 90 -10.73 -12.18 -1.08
N GLN A 91 -10.76 -10.86 -1.32
CA GLN A 91 -11.65 -10.29 -2.32
C GLN A 91 -11.23 -10.78 -3.72
N VAL A 92 -12.13 -11.48 -4.38
CA VAL A 92 -11.98 -11.89 -5.78
C VAL A 92 -12.89 -11.03 -6.64
N LEU A 93 -12.31 -10.25 -7.55
CA LEU A 93 -13.08 -9.42 -8.47
C LEU A 93 -13.63 -10.29 -9.61
N SER A 94 -14.93 -10.15 -9.88
CA SER A 94 -15.58 -10.79 -11.02
C SER A 94 -15.05 -10.25 -12.35
N ALA A 95 -15.24 -11.01 -13.43
CA ALA A 95 -14.89 -10.56 -14.78
C ALA A 95 -15.59 -9.24 -15.16
N ALA A 96 -16.83 -9.03 -14.71
CA ALA A 96 -17.57 -7.80 -14.93
C ALA A 96 -16.94 -6.61 -14.20
N GLU A 97 -16.53 -6.77 -12.93
CA GLU A 97 -15.85 -5.71 -12.18
C GLU A 97 -14.48 -5.37 -12.80
N LEU A 98 -13.71 -6.38 -13.19
CA LEU A 98 -12.43 -6.19 -13.89
C LEU A 98 -12.59 -5.45 -15.22
N ALA A 99 -13.66 -5.73 -15.97
CA ALA A 99 -13.96 -5.05 -17.22
C ALA A 99 -14.20 -3.54 -17.03
N THR A 100 -14.80 -3.11 -15.91
CA THR A 100 -14.99 -1.68 -15.61
C THR A 100 -13.69 -0.96 -15.21
N ARG A 101 -12.68 -1.71 -14.76
CA ARG A 101 -11.38 -1.17 -14.28
C ARG A 101 -10.26 -1.30 -15.30
N THR A 102 -10.50 -2.01 -16.40
CA THR A 102 -9.54 -2.17 -17.48
C THR A 102 -9.81 -1.14 -18.54
N PHE A 103 -8.83 -0.28 -18.84
CA PHE A 103 -8.92 0.57 -20.01
C PHE A 103 -8.97 -0.32 -21.26
N THR A 104 -10.17 -0.51 -21.80
CA THR A 104 -10.32 -1.11 -23.12
C THR A 104 -10.15 0.00 -24.11
N ARG A 105 -9.03 0.00 -24.84
CA ARG A 105 -8.82 0.92 -25.95
C ARG A 105 -9.94 0.71 -26.95
N THR A 106 -11.00 1.53 -26.89
CA THR A 106 -11.93 1.66 -28.00
C THR A 106 -11.06 2.00 -29.20
N ARG A 107 -11.15 1.23 -30.29
CA ARG A 107 -10.57 1.61 -31.59
C ARG A 107 -11.28 2.88 -32.05
N ARG A 108 -10.97 4.02 -31.44
CA ARG A 108 -11.20 5.31 -32.08
C ARG A 108 -10.30 5.29 -33.31
N PRO A 109 -10.83 5.47 -34.53
CA PRO A 109 -9.95 5.71 -35.67
C PRO A 109 -9.02 6.85 -35.26
N ALA A 110 -7.72 6.67 -35.49
CA ALA A 110 -6.74 7.66 -35.13
C ALA A 110 -7.11 8.97 -35.84
N ARG A 111 -7.68 9.92 -35.10
CA ARG A 111 -7.86 11.30 -35.61
C ARG A 111 -6.53 12.02 -35.71
N TYR A 112 -5.48 11.42 -35.16
CA TYR A 112 -4.15 12.00 -35.08
C TYR A 112 -3.10 10.88 -35.15
N ARG A 113 -2.17 10.99 -36.10
CA ARG A 113 -0.98 10.16 -36.23
C ARG A 113 0.16 10.82 -35.44
N ARG A 114 1.04 9.98 -34.90
CA ARG A 114 2.28 10.45 -34.27
C ARG A 114 3.09 11.22 -35.32
N GLY A 115 3.28 12.53 -35.11
CA GLY A 115 3.95 13.43 -36.06
C GLY A 115 3.04 14.46 -36.72
N ASP A 116 1.73 14.37 -36.51
CA ASP A 116 0.84 15.47 -36.85
C ASP A 116 1.22 16.71 -35.99
N ALA A 117 0.99 17.92 -36.49
CA ALA A 117 1.20 19.16 -35.74
C ALA A 117 0.08 19.31 -34.70
N GLU A 118 0.40 19.72 -33.47
CA GLU A 118 -0.63 19.94 -32.45
C GLU A 118 -1.60 21.00 -32.98
N PRO A 119 -2.92 20.74 -33.04
CA PRO A 119 -3.85 21.77 -33.46
C PRO A 119 -3.67 22.96 -32.53
N PRO A 120 -3.65 24.20 -33.05
CA PRO A 120 -3.45 25.38 -32.21
C PRO A 120 -4.50 25.38 -31.10
N PRO A 121 -4.16 25.83 -29.89
CA PRO A 121 -5.11 25.89 -28.79
C PRO A 121 -6.32 26.68 -29.29
N THR A 122 -7.49 26.05 -29.26
CA THR A 122 -8.75 26.75 -29.53
C THR A 122 -8.79 27.94 -28.59
N ALA A 123 -8.94 29.15 -29.15
CA ALA A 123 -9.08 30.36 -28.36
C ALA A 123 -10.13 30.08 -27.29
N ALA A 124 -9.70 30.07 -26.02
CA ALA A 124 -10.58 29.82 -24.90
C ALA A 124 -11.75 30.79 -25.04
N ALA A 125 -12.96 30.25 -25.22
CA ALA A 125 -14.16 31.06 -25.17
C ALA A 125 -14.17 31.71 -23.79
N ARG A 126 -13.85 33.01 -23.75
CA ARG A 126 -13.97 33.84 -22.56
C ARG A 126 -15.41 33.69 -22.10
N THR A 127 -15.61 32.94 -21.03
CA THR A 127 -16.91 32.87 -20.38
C THR A 127 -17.13 34.25 -19.76
N PRO A 128 -18.13 35.04 -20.17
CA PRO A 128 -18.38 36.31 -19.52
C PRO A 128 -18.75 36.06 -18.05
N PRO A 129 -18.40 36.98 -17.13
CA PRO A 129 -18.78 36.85 -15.73
C PRO A 129 -20.32 36.77 -15.63
N ARG A 130 -20.81 35.84 -14.81
CA ARG A 130 -22.25 35.72 -14.53
C ARG A 130 -22.72 36.99 -13.77
N PRO A 131 -23.97 37.43 -14.01
CA PRO A 131 -24.56 38.59 -13.36
C PRO A 131 -24.72 38.40 -11.85
#